data_AF-A0A165LXY5-F1
#
_entry.id   AF-A0A165LXY5-F1
#
_cell.length_a   1.000
_cell.length_b   1.000
_cell.length_c   1.000
_cell.angle_alpha   90.00
_cell.angle_beta   90.00
_cell.angle_gamma   90.00
#
_symmetry.space_group_name_H-M   'P 1'
#
loop_
_entity.id
_entity.type
_entity.pdbx_description
1 polymer ?
#
loop_
_entity_poly.entity_id
_entity_poly.type
_entity_poly.pdbx_seq_one_letter_code
_entity_poly.pdbx_strand_id
1 'polypeptide(L)'
;MTGRDLTATLPPELIGRFFRGWTFQELRPTLGVCARWREIGLNHPIYWRSITLKGPRYNSVLLSLLRVERTYGRPFSWTIDALTPPGTLRRIVSAVSAHLEQLVALEIRVQNVYAQTVFAALRLPASQLTTFRLEFWASDADPDATAPRLTSDLFAQCAPKLRKVGLCGVDLAERLPIFGVGRRLLLFPRLSGPKLDPD
;
A
#
# COMPACT_ATOMS: atom_id res chain seq x y z
N MET A 1 -36.38 -11.07 -21.77
CA MET A 1 -36.32 -9.62 -21.98
C MET A 1 -34.89 -9.21 -22.27
N THR A 2 -34.54 -8.96 -23.53
CA THR A 2 -33.24 -8.43 -23.93
C THR A 2 -33.27 -6.90 -23.79
N GLY A 3 -33.00 -6.39 -22.58
CA GLY A 3 -32.84 -4.94 -22.39
C GLY A 3 -31.68 -4.44 -23.25
N ARG A 4 -31.95 -3.53 -24.18
CA ARG A 4 -30.90 -2.88 -24.98
C ARG A 4 -30.00 -2.09 -24.02
N ASP A 5 -28.71 -2.38 -24.04
CA ASP A 5 -27.70 -1.60 -23.33
C ASP A 5 -27.56 -0.23 -24.01
N LEU A 6 -28.37 0.75 -23.58
CA LEU A 6 -28.28 2.12 -24.07
C LEU A 6 -26.95 2.79 -23.73
N THR A 7 -26.18 2.23 -22.78
CA THR A 7 -24.85 2.76 -22.50
C THR A 7 -23.86 2.47 -23.61
N ALA A 8 -24.17 1.55 -24.55
CA ALA A 8 -23.39 1.28 -25.75
C ALA A 8 -23.26 2.49 -26.70
N THR A 9 -24.21 3.44 -26.67
CA THR A 9 -24.18 4.62 -27.55
C THR A 9 -23.33 5.77 -27.01
N LEU A 10 -23.03 5.77 -25.71
CA LEU A 10 -22.20 6.82 -25.09
C LEU A 10 -20.72 6.56 -25.36
N PRO A 11 -19.88 7.58 -25.62
CA PRO A 11 -18.42 7.41 -25.66
C PRO A 11 -17.85 6.96 -24.28
N PRO A 12 -16.78 6.14 -24.25
CA PRO A 12 -16.16 5.68 -22.99
C PRO A 12 -15.74 6.82 -22.05
N GLU A 13 -15.36 7.96 -22.60
CA GLU A 13 -14.91 9.15 -21.87
C GLU A 13 -16.05 9.75 -21.04
N LEU A 14 -17.29 9.70 -21.54
CA LEU A 14 -18.45 10.18 -20.77
C LEU A 14 -18.74 9.25 -19.59
N ILE A 15 -18.61 7.93 -19.79
CA ILE A 15 -18.74 6.96 -18.71
C ILE A 15 -17.66 7.19 -17.65
N GLY A 16 -16.41 7.36 -18.08
CA GLY A 16 -15.28 7.64 -17.19
C GLY A 16 -15.43 8.93 -16.38
N ARG A 17 -16.13 9.95 -16.92
CA ARG A 17 -16.42 11.19 -16.18
C ARG A 17 -17.34 10.97 -14.98
N PHE A 18 -18.25 10.00 -15.02
CA PHE A 18 -19.10 9.68 -13.86
C PHE A 18 -18.30 9.14 -12.68
N PHE A 19 -17.15 8.52 -12.92
CA PHE A 19 -16.29 8.03 -11.85
C PHE A 19 -15.52 9.16 -11.16
N ARG A 20 -15.52 10.40 -11.66
CA ARG A 20 -14.77 11.49 -11.02
C ARG A 20 -15.28 11.74 -9.60
N GLY A 21 -14.35 11.74 -8.65
CA GLY A 21 -14.65 11.94 -7.23
C GLY A 21 -15.04 10.65 -6.49
N TRP A 22 -15.22 9.52 -7.19
CA TRP A 22 -15.54 8.26 -6.53
C TRP A 22 -14.35 7.67 -5.78
N THR A 23 -14.68 6.87 -4.79
CA THR A 23 -13.81 5.95 -4.08
C THR A 23 -13.81 4.59 -4.78
N PHE A 24 -12.85 3.73 -4.42
CA PHE A 24 -12.84 2.35 -4.90
C PHE A 24 -14.09 1.56 -4.48
N GLN A 25 -14.68 1.88 -3.31
CA GLN A 25 -15.88 1.20 -2.83
C GLN A 25 -17.10 1.52 -3.69
N GLU A 26 -17.21 2.77 -4.15
CA GLU A 26 -18.27 3.21 -5.06
C GLU A 26 -18.08 2.67 -6.48
N LEU A 27 -16.82 2.54 -6.94
CA LEU A 27 -16.51 1.95 -8.25
C LEU A 27 -16.80 0.43 -8.29
N ARG A 28 -16.63 -0.29 -7.17
CA ARG A 28 -16.74 -1.75 -7.15
C ARG A 28 -18.07 -2.29 -7.69
N PRO A 29 -19.27 -1.84 -7.26
CA PRO A 29 -20.53 -2.34 -7.79
C PRO A 29 -20.69 -2.06 -9.29
N THR A 30 -20.13 -0.95 -9.81
CA THR A 30 -20.29 -0.61 -11.23
C THR A 30 -19.47 -1.50 -12.15
N LEU A 31 -18.41 -2.15 -11.64
CA LEU A 31 -17.69 -3.20 -12.38
C LEU A 31 -18.56 -4.45 -12.64
N GLY A 32 -19.69 -4.58 -11.94
CA GLY A 32 -20.67 -5.65 -12.11
C GLY A 32 -21.76 -5.38 -13.14
N VAL A 33 -21.94 -4.13 -13.59
CA VAL A 33 -23.10 -3.70 -14.40
C VAL A 33 -23.11 -4.35 -15.78
N CYS A 34 -22.08 -4.10 -16.59
CA CYS A 34 -21.87 -4.76 -17.87
C CYS A 34 -20.37 -4.84 -18.21
N ALA A 35 -20.02 -5.60 -19.23
CA ALA A 35 -18.63 -5.78 -19.66
C ALA A 35 -17.94 -4.45 -19.99
N ARG A 36 -18.67 -3.52 -20.63
CA ARG A 36 -18.16 -2.20 -20.99
C ARG A 36 -17.82 -1.33 -19.78
N TRP A 37 -18.74 -1.25 -18.80
CA TRP A 37 -18.49 -0.48 -17.57
C TRP A 37 -17.33 -1.06 -16.77
N ARG A 38 -17.19 -2.38 -16.76
CA ARG A 38 -16.05 -3.07 -16.17
C ARG A 38 -14.75 -2.66 -16.84
N GLU A 39 -14.66 -2.72 -18.17
CA GLU A 39 -13.45 -2.34 -18.91
C GLU A 39 -13.03 -0.89 -18.64
N ILE A 40 -13.99 0.05 -18.70
CA ILE A 40 -13.72 1.47 -18.45
C ILE A 40 -13.30 1.68 -16.99
N GLY A 41 -14.02 1.06 -16.04
CA GLY A 41 -13.74 1.18 -14.61
C GLY A 41 -12.38 0.59 -14.23
N LEU A 42 -11.98 -0.56 -14.80
CA LEU A 42 -10.67 -1.18 -14.55
C LEU A 42 -9.50 -0.35 -15.07
N ASN A 43 -9.70 0.42 -16.14
CA ASN A 43 -8.70 1.33 -16.70
C ASN A 43 -8.66 2.69 -15.99
N HIS A 44 -9.70 3.04 -15.23
CA HIS A 44 -9.80 4.33 -14.55
C HIS A 44 -8.82 4.44 -13.36
N PRO A 45 -8.18 5.61 -13.12
CA PRO A 45 -7.21 5.79 -12.02
C PRO A 45 -7.72 5.40 -10.64
N ILE A 46 -9.02 5.54 -10.36
CA ILE A 46 -9.61 5.13 -9.06
C ILE A 46 -9.39 3.66 -8.77
N TYR A 47 -9.33 2.82 -9.81
CA TYR A 47 -9.10 1.40 -9.65
C TYR A 47 -7.69 1.07 -9.15
N TRP A 48 -6.65 1.78 -9.56
CA TRP A 48 -5.26 1.38 -9.28
C TRP A 48 -4.42 2.42 -8.51
N ARG A 49 -4.80 3.70 -8.50
CA ARG A 49 -4.01 4.80 -7.92
C ARG A 49 -3.82 4.67 -6.41
N SER A 50 -4.80 4.12 -5.70
CA SER A 50 -4.76 3.93 -4.25
C SER A 50 -5.22 2.52 -3.91
N ILE A 51 -4.28 1.67 -3.51
CA ILE A 51 -4.50 0.27 -3.18
C ILE A 51 -4.39 0.13 -1.67
N THR A 52 -5.37 -0.57 -1.09
CA THR A 52 -5.44 -0.75 0.36
C THR A 52 -5.71 -2.21 0.63
N LEU A 53 -4.77 -2.85 1.32
CA LEU A 53 -4.92 -4.20 1.84
C LEU A 53 -5.26 -4.09 3.32
N LYS A 54 -6.51 -4.43 3.67
CA LYS A 54 -6.98 -4.49 5.06
C LYS A 54 -7.31 -5.92 5.43
N GLY A 55 -6.69 -6.39 6.51
CA GLY A 55 -7.00 -7.66 7.15
C GLY A 55 -6.42 -8.90 6.47
N PRO A 56 -6.61 -10.08 7.09
CA PRO A 56 -5.90 -11.31 6.74
C PRO A 56 -6.50 -12.09 5.56
N ARG A 57 -7.62 -11.63 4.99
CA ARG A 57 -8.39 -12.42 4.01
C ARG A 57 -7.58 -12.62 2.73
N TYR A 58 -7.41 -13.88 2.33
CA TYR A 58 -6.67 -14.27 1.11
C TYR A 58 -7.14 -13.51 -0.14
N ASN A 59 -8.46 -13.37 -0.31
CA ASN A 59 -9.04 -12.64 -1.45
C ASN A 59 -8.69 -11.15 -1.46
N SER A 60 -8.53 -10.52 -0.29
CA SER A 60 -8.09 -9.12 -0.20
C SER A 60 -6.67 -8.97 -0.72
N VAL A 61 -5.81 -9.93 -0.40
CA VAL A 61 -4.41 -9.97 -0.85
C VAL A 61 -4.37 -10.14 -2.36
N LEU A 62 -5.06 -11.16 -2.89
CA LEU A 62 -5.12 -11.41 -4.33
C LEU A 62 -5.64 -10.19 -5.09
N LEU A 63 -6.72 -9.56 -4.61
CA LEU A 63 -7.27 -8.35 -5.22
C LEU A 63 -6.28 -7.19 -5.17
N SER A 64 -5.55 -7.02 -4.06
CA SER A 64 -4.53 -5.97 -3.95
C SER A 64 -3.38 -6.17 -4.95
N LEU A 65 -2.88 -7.40 -5.07
CA LEU A 65 -1.81 -7.75 -6.01
C LEU A 65 -2.27 -7.59 -7.47
N LEU A 66 -3.47 -8.06 -7.80
CA LEU A 66 -4.07 -7.87 -9.13
C LEU A 66 -4.17 -6.38 -9.49
N ARG A 67 -4.54 -5.53 -8.53
CA ARG A 67 -4.59 -4.07 -8.74
C ARG A 67 -3.20 -3.47 -8.95
N VAL A 68 -2.18 -3.98 -8.25
CA VAL A 68 -0.77 -3.58 -8.45
C VAL A 68 -0.31 -3.94 -9.86
N GLU A 69 -0.60 -5.16 -10.34
CA GLU A 69 -0.26 -5.58 -11.71
C GLU A 69 -0.93 -4.67 -12.76
N ARG A 70 -2.17 -4.22 -12.50
CA ARG A 70 -2.90 -3.27 -13.37
C ARG A 70 -2.45 -1.83 -13.25
N THR A 71 -1.44 -1.51 -12.45
CA THR A 71 -0.82 -0.19 -12.48
C THR A 71 -0.10 0.04 -13.81
N TYR A 72 0.39 -1.01 -14.49
CA TYR A 72 1.16 -0.91 -15.73
C TYR A 72 2.29 0.13 -15.64
N GLY A 73 3.02 0.11 -14.52
CA GLY A 73 4.12 1.04 -14.26
C GLY A 73 3.70 2.46 -13.88
N ARG A 74 2.39 2.75 -13.78
CA ARG A 74 1.90 4.08 -13.38
C ARG A 74 2.11 4.32 -11.88
N PRO A 75 2.42 5.54 -11.44
CA PRO A 75 2.65 5.82 -10.02
C PRO A 75 1.41 5.62 -9.15
N PHE A 76 1.53 4.91 -8.04
CA PHE A 76 0.39 4.57 -7.17
C PHE A 76 0.75 4.61 -5.68
N SER A 77 -0.28 4.56 -4.83
CA SER A 77 -0.15 4.52 -3.37
C SER A 77 -0.60 3.16 -2.85
N TRP A 78 0.11 2.60 -1.88
CA TRP A 78 -0.22 1.32 -1.28
C TRP A 78 -0.18 1.38 0.25
N THR A 79 -1.32 1.07 0.85
CA THR A 79 -1.45 0.84 2.30
C THR A 79 -1.59 -0.66 2.56
N ILE A 80 -0.70 -1.20 3.37
CA ILE A 80 -0.63 -2.60 3.76
C ILE A 80 -0.84 -2.68 5.27
N ASP A 81 -2.01 -3.18 5.67
CA ASP A 81 -2.33 -3.50 7.05
C ASP A 81 -2.39 -5.02 7.18
N ALA A 82 -1.23 -5.62 7.47
CA ALA A 82 -0.99 -7.04 7.34
C ALA A 82 -1.02 -7.71 8.72
N LEU A 83 -2.24 -8.05 9.14
CA LEU A 83 -2.53 -9.17 10.05
C LEU A 83 -2.48 -10.53 9.33
N THR A 84 -1.83 -10.59 8.16
CA THR A 84 -1.87 -11.74 7.25
C THR A 84 -0.97 -12.89 7.68
N PRO A 85 -1.27 -14.15 7.30
CA PRO A 85 -0.38 -15.28 7.51
C PRO A 85 1.02 -15.07 6.90
N PRO A 86 2.08 -15.70 7.47
CA PRO A 86 3.47 -15.49 7.04
C PRO A 86 3.71 -15.65 5.53
N GLY A 87 3.13 -16.70 4.91
CA GLY A 87 3.31 -16.99 3.49
C GLY A 87 2.74 -15.91 2.56
N THR A 88 1.67 -15.25 3.00
CA THR A 88 1.02 -14.15 2.27
C THR A 88 1.87 -12.89 2.31
N LEU A 89 2.48 -12.58 3.46
CA LEU A 89 3.33 -11.40 3.60
C LEU A 89 4.53 -11.45 2.65
N ARG A 90 5.15 -12.62 2.47
CA ARG A 90 6.27 -12.79 1.52
C ARG A 90 5.89 -12.40 0.09
N ARG A 91 4.65 -12.68 -0.35
CA ARG A 91 4.16 -12.25 -1.67
C ARG A 91 3.98 -10.73 -1.74
N ILE A 92 3.44 -10.13 -0.67
CA ILE A 92 3.21 -8.69 -0.58
C ILE A 92 4.53 -7.92 -0.60
N VAL A 93 5.48 -8.28 0.26
CA VAL A 93 6.80 -7.61 0.33
C VAL A 93 7.62 -7.82 -0.94
N SER A 94 7.49 -8.97 -1.61
CA SER A 94 8.09 -9.18 -2.94
C SER A 94 7.52 -8.19 -3.96
N ALA A 95 6.19 -8.00 -3.98
CA ALA A 95 5.54 -7.04 -4.85
C ALA A 95 5.90 -5.58 -4.50
N VAL A 96 6.07 -5.25 -3.20
CA VAL A 96 6.57 -3.93 -2.78
C VAL A 96 7.95 -3.66 -3.37
N SER A 97 8.87 -4.61 -3.25
CA SER A 97 10.22 -4.49 -3.81
C SER A 97 10.18 -4.31 -5.33
N ALA A 98 9.43 -5.16 -6.04
CA ALA A 98 9.30 -5.11 -7.49
C ALA A 98 8.71 -3.79 -8.03
N HIS A 99 7.92 -3.09 -7.22
CA HIS A 99 7.21 -1.87 -7.62
C HIS A 99 7.67 -0.60 -6.88
N LEU A 100 8.79 -0.66 -6.16
CA LEU A 100 9.20 0.39 -5.24
C LEU A 100 9.45 1.73 -5.93
N GLU A 101 9.96 1.69 -7.17
CA GLU A 101 10.18 2.90 -7.98
C GLU A 101 8.88 3.60 -8.40
N GLN A 102 7.76 2.89 -8.48
CA GLN A 102 6.47 3.48 -8.88
C GLN A 102 5.63 3.93 -7.68
N LEU A 103 6.02 3.57 -6.45
CA LEU A 103 5.26 3.95 -5.26
C LEU A 103 5.41 5.45 -4.96
N VAL A 104 4.27 6.14 -4.88
CA VAL A 104 4.15 7.55 -4.48
C VAL A 104 3.94 7.67 -2.97
N ALA A 105 3.19 6.73 -2.40
CA ALA A 105 3.01 6.61 -0.97
C ALA A 105 3.00 5.13 -0.58
N LEU A 106 3.74 4.80 0.47
CA LEU A 106 3.82 3.45 1.01
C LEU A 106 3.57 3.51 2.51
N GLU A 107 2.58 2.74 2.96
CA GLU A 107 2.30 2.54 4.37
C GLU A 107 2.28 1.05 4.66
N ILE A 108 3.14 0.59 5.57
CA ILE A 108 3.22 -0.80 6.00
C ILE A 108 3.02 -0.84 7.51
N ARG A 109 2.05 -1.64 7.94
CA ARG A 109 1.81 -1.97 9.34
C ARG A 109 1.79 -3.49 9.51
N VAL A 110 2.72 -4.03 10.30
CA VAL A 110 2.97 -5.47 10.44
C VAL A 110 3.51 -5.82 11.83
N GLN A 111 3.47 -7.10 12.20
CA GLN A 111 4.16 -7.59 13.42
C GLN A 111 5.68 -7.44 13.30
N ASN A 112 6.34 -7.16 14.43
CA ASN A 112 7.79 -7.03 14.54
C ASN A 112 8.56 -8.26 14.02
N VAL A 113 7.98 -9.46 14.13
CA VAL A 113 8.60 -10.72 13.66
C VAL A 113 8.97 -10.67 12.17
N TYR A 114 8.31 -9.80 11.40
CA TYR A 114 8.52 -9.66 9.96
C TYR A 114 9.44 -8.50 9.58
N ALA A 115 10.03 -7.79 10.55
CA ALA A 115 10.81 -6.58 10.29
C ALA A 115 11.95 -6.80 9.31
N GLN A 116 12.72 -7.88 9.45
CA GLN A 116 13.84 -8.18 8.55
C GLN A 116 13.38 -8.40 7.10
N THR A 117 12.26 -9.10 6.91
CA THR A 117 11.67 -9.32 5.59
C THR A 117 11.22 -8.01 4.95
N VAL A 118 10.61 -7.12 5.75
CA VAL A 118 10.18 -5.80 5.27
C VAL A 118 11.39 -4.92 4.93
N PHE A 119 12.40 -4.84 5.79
CA PHE A 119 13.61 -4.06 5.52
C PHE A 119 14.32 -4.54 4.26
N ALA A 120 14.45 -5.85 4.05
CA ALA A 120 15.03 -6.41 2.84
C ALA A 120 14.28 -5.97 1.56
N ALA A 121 12.95 -5.89 1.61
CA ALA A 121 12.12 -5.44 0.49
C ALA A 121 12.23 -3.93 0.22
N LEU A 122 12.67 -3.13 1.19
CA LEU A 122 12.80 -1.68 1.08
C LEU A 122 14.22 -1.23 0.68
N ARG A 123 15.10 -2.16 0.27
CA ARG A 123 16.48 -1.85 -0.13
C ARG A 123 16.63 -1.29 -1.54
N LEU A 124 15.60 -1.33 -2.38
CA LEU A 124 15.66 -0.80 -3.74
C LEU A 124 15.36 0.71 -3.78
N PRO A 125 15.81 1.44 -4.82
CA PRO A 125 15.48 2.84 -4.99
C PRO A 125 13.97 3.14 -4.98
N ALA A 126 13.58 4.27 -4.41
CA ALA A 126 12.19 4.71 -4.30
C ALA A 126 12.02 6.12 -4.90
N SER A 127 12.28 6.24 -6.22
CA SER A 127 12.43 7.52 -6.92
C SER A 127 11.19 8.42 -6.88
N GLN A 128 9.99 7.83 -6.82
CA GLN A 128 8.70 8.55 -6.80
C GLN A 128 8.12 8.73 -5.39
N LEU A 129 8.73 8.12 -4.37
CA LEU A 129 8.13 8.02 -3.04
C LEU A 129 8.12 9.38 -2.34
N THR A 130 6.92 9.85 -1.99
CA THR A 130 6.69 11.14 -1.32
C THR A 130 6.33 10.97 0.15
N THR A 131 5.65 9.87 0.47
CA THR A 131 5.16 9.55 1.82
C THR A 131 5.54 8.12 2.15
N PHE A 132 6.26 7.95 3.25
CA PHE A 132 6.60 6.64 3.79
C PHE A 132 6.12 6.53 5.22
N ARG A 133 5.39 5.46 5.53
CA ARG A 133 5.01 5.12 6.89
C ARG A 133 5.31 3.65 7.16
N LEU A 134 6.01 3.39 8.25
CA LEU A 134 6.35 2.06 8.71
C LEU A 134 6.00 1.92 10.18
N GLU A 135 5.24 0.88 10.49
CA GLU A 135 4.74 0.60 11.83
C GLU A 135 4.94 -0.88 12.15
N PHE A 136 5.69 -1.14 13.22
CA PHE A 136 5.80 -2.48 13.80
C PHE A 136 5.12 -2.52 15.16
N TRP A 137 4.20 -3.46 15.34
CA TRP A 137 3.63 -3.77 16.64
C TRP A 137 4.25 -5.03 17.23
N ALA A 138 4.27 -5.10 18.56
CA ALA A 138 4.71 -6.29 19.28
C ALA A 138 3.75 -7.46 19.00
N SER A 139 4.28 -8.68 19.05
CA SER A 139 3.45 -9.89 19.02
C SER A 139 2.92 -10.14 20.43
N ASP A 140 1.69 -10.62 20.57
CA ASP A 140 1.16 -11.05 21.88
C ASP A 140 2.00 -12.17 22.50
N ALA A 141 2.69 -12.95 21.66
CA ALA A 141 3.59 -14.01 22.10
C ALA A 141 4.92 -13.51 22.68
N ASP A 142 5.32 -12.27 22.38
CA ASP A 142 6.58 -11.68 22.82
C ASP A 142 6.43 -10.15 23.00
N PRO A 143 5.85 -9.71 24.13
CA PRO A 143 5.66 -8.29 24.41
C PRO A 143 6.99 -7.56 24.64
N ASP A 144 8.02 -8.27 25.09
CA ASP A 144 9.35 -7.74 25.39
C ASP A 144 10.26 -7.69 24.16
N ALA A 145 9.76 -8.11 22.99
CA ALA A 145 10.47 -8.02 21.73
C ALA A 145 11.05 -6.62 21.52
N THR A 146 12.37 -6.55 21.43
CA THR A 146 13.10 -5.31 21.14
C THR A 146 12.63 -4.71 19.82
N ALA A 147 12.53 -3.38 19.76
CA ALA A 147 12.17 -2.71 18.51
C ALA A 147 13.22 -3.04 17.42
N PRO A 148 12.77 -3.33 16.18
CA PRO A 148 13.67 -3.64 15.09
C PRO A 148 14.44 -2.39 14.69
N ARG A 149 15.74 -2.56 14.45
CA ARG A 149 16.64 -1.47 14.05
C ARG A 149 16.57 -1.24 12.55
N LEU A 150 16.21 -0.02 12.15
CA LEU A 150 16.22 0.43 10.77
C LEU A 150 17.65 0.76 10.33
N THR A 151 18.04 0.20 9.20
CA THR A 151 19.39 0.30 8.64
C THR A 151 19.54 1.48 7.67
N SER A 152 20.79 1.90 7.43
CA SER A 152 21.13 3.06 6.59
C SER A 152 21.04 2.83 5.09
N ASP A 153 20.77 1.60 4.67
CA ASP A 153 20.55 1.17 3.28
C ASP A 153 19.08 1.30 2.82
N LEU A 154 18.21 1.90 3.65
CA LEU A 154 16.82 2.12 3.29
C LEU A 154 16.72 2.89 1.96
N PHE A 155 15.92 2.33 1.04
CA PHE A 155 15.70 2.81 -0.32
C PHE A 155 16.97 2.94 -1.18
N ALA A 156 18.02 2.15 -0.90
CA ALA A 156 19.35 2.35 -1.47
C ALA A 156 19.84 3.81 -1.34
N GLN A 157 19.41 4.50 -0.27
CA GLN A 157 19.65 5.92 -0.04
C GLN A 157 19.11 6.85 -1.14
N CYS A 158 18.20 6.36 -1.99
CA CYS A 158 17.62 7.08 -3.12
C CYS A 158 16.10 7.21 -2.98
N ALA A 159 15.65 8.28 -2.33
CA ALA A 159 14.24 8.73 -2.33
C ALA A 159 14.16 10.27 -2.41
N PRO A 160 14.49 10.87 -3.57
CA PRO A 160 14.63 12.32 -3.71
C PRO A 160 13.33 13.09 -3.47
N LYS A 161 12.17 12.46 -3.70
CA LYS A 161 10.85 13.09 -3.52
C LYS A 161 10.26 12.88 -2.13
N LEU A 162 10.95 12.17 -1.24
CA LEU A 162 10.42 11.82 0.08
C LEU A 162 10.28 13.08 0.95
N ARG A 163 9.07 13.36 1.41
CA ARG A 163 8.72 14.56 2.20
C ARG A 163 8.17 14.22 3.58
N LYS A 164 7.43 13.12 3.69
CA LYS A 164 6.74 12.69 4.91
C LYS A 164 7.23 11.32 5.31
N VAL A 165 7.73 11.20 6.53
CA VAL A 165 8.21 9.94 7.11
C VAL A 165 7.52 9.73 8.45
N GLY A 166 6.82 8.61 8.61
CA GLY A 166 6.23 8.19 9.87
C GLY A 166 6.82 6.86 10.30
N LEU A 167 7.47 6.80 11.46
CA LEU A 167 8.01 5.57 12.01
C LEU A 167 7.37 5.32 13.38
N CYS A 168 6.89 4.11 13.59
CA CYS A 168 6.30 3.66 14.86
C CYS A 168 6.85 2.27 15.20
N GLY A 169 7.33 2.09 16.44
CA GLY A 169 7.90 0.82 16.89
C GLY A 169 9.16 0.42 16.13
N VAL A 170 9.99 1.38 15.72
CA VAL A 170 11.26 1.19 15.02
C VAL A 170 12.36 1.89 15.80
N ASP A 171 13.51 1.24 15.98
CA ASP A 171 14.73 1.86 16.51
C ASP A 171 15.59 2.41 15.35
N LEU A 172 16.15 3.60 15.54
CA LEU A 172 17.04 4.24 14.55
C LEU A 172 18.47 4.03 15.01
N ALA A 173 19.23 3.21 14.30
CA ALA A 173 20.64 2.99 14.63
C ALA A 173 21.44 4.30 14.57
N GLU A 174 21.17 5.13 13.57
CA GLU A 174 21.86 6.40 13.31
C GLU A 174 20.91 7.41 12.65
N ARG A 175 21.35 8.67 12.52
CA ARG A 175 20.65 9.66 11.70
C ARG A 175 20.72 9.26 10.23
N LEU A 176 19.60 8.78 9.70
CA LEU A 176 19.50 8.36 8.30
C LEU A 176 19.61 9.56 7.34
N PRO A 177 20.62 9.62 6.44
CA PRO A 177 20.81 10.74 5.52
C PRO A 177 19.60 11.00 4.61
N ILE A 178 18.87 9.94 4.26
CA ILE A 178 17.63 10.00 3.48
C ILE A 178 16.48 10.71 4.21
N PHE A 179 16.64 11.06 5.48
CA PHE A 179 15.70 11.89 6.25
C PHE A 179 16.23 13.31 6.50
N GLY A 180 17.28 13.74 5.78
CA GLY A 180 17.91 15.05 5.90
C GLY A 180 17.00 16.28 5.76
N VAL A 181 17.60 17.44 6.03
CA VAL A 181 16.97 18.75 6.28
C VAL A 181 15.80 19.06 5.33
N GLY A 182 14.64 19.40 5.92
CA GLY A 182 13.40 19.75 5.19
C GLY A 182 12.32 18.66 5.16
N ARG A 183 12.60 17.47 5.71
CA ARG A 183 11.64 16.36 5.80
C ARG A 183 10.94 16.34 7.17
N ARG A 184 9.64 16.09 7.18
CA ARG A 184 8.88 15.92 8.43
C ARG A 184 8.98 14.48 8.88
N LEU A 185 9.84 14.23 9.86
CA LEU A 185 9.91 12.97 10.58
C LEU A 185 8.90 12.99 11.73
N LEU A 186 7.96 12.05 11.70
CA LEU A 186 7.02 11.81 12.78
C LEU A 186 7.42 10.50 13.46
N LEU A 187 7.92 10.60 14.68
CA LEU A 187 8.14 9.47 15.56
C LEU A 187 6.91 9.35 16.44
N PHE A 188 6.22 8.22 16.35
CA PHE A 188 5.10 7.92 17.22
C PHE A 188 5.57 7.02 18.36
N PRO A 189 5.13 7.27 19.60
CA PRO A 189 5.36 6.32 20.70
C PRO A 189 4.74 4.97 20.33
N ARG A 190 5.33 3.89 20.84
CA ARG A 190 4.83 2.52 20.64
C ARG A 190 3.39 2.48 21.14
N LEU A 191 2.43 2.42 20.22
CA LEU A 191 1.03 2.21 20.58
C LEU A 191 0.90 0.73 20.95
N SER A 192 0.31 0.45 22.10
CA SER A 192 -0.23 -0.88 22.38
C SER A 192 -1.16 -1.22 21.21
N GLY A 193 -0.93 -2.36 20.56
CA GLY A 193 -1.60 -2.72 19.31
C GLY A 193 -3.13 -2.59 19.41
N PRO A 194 -3.83 -2.42 18.28
CA PRO A 194 -5.29 -2.38 18.30
C PRO A 194 -5.78 -3.65 18.99
N LYS A 195 -6.49 -3.50 20.12
CA LYS A 195 -7.29 -4.59 20.68
C LYS A 195 -8.30 -4.92 19.58
N LEU A 196 -8.09 -6.04 18.90
CA LEU A 196 -9.06 -6.59 17.97
C LEU A 196 -10.26 -6.95 18.81
N ASP A 197 -11.29 -6.10 18.80
CA ASP A 197 -12.59 -6.48 19.31
C ASP A 197 -13.05 -7.69 18.47
N PRO A 198 -13.36 -8.83 19.09
CA PRO A 198 -13.82 -10.01 18.36
C PRO A 198 -15.19 -9.70 17.73
N ASP A 199 -15.23 -9.69 16.39
CA ASP A 199 -16.47 -9.74 15.59
C ASP A 199 -17.16 -11.11 15.71
#